data_AF-A0A150GEN1-F1
#
_entry.id   AF-A0A150GEN1-F1
#
_cell.length_a   1.000
_cell.length_b   1.000
_cell.length_c   1.000
_cell.angle_alpha   90.00
_cell.angle_beta   90.00
_cell.angle_gamma   90.00
#
_symmetry.space_group_name_H-M   'P 1'
#
loop_
_entity.id
_entity.type
_entity.pdbx_description
1 polymer ?
#
loop_
_entity_poly.entity_id
_entity_poly.type
_entity_poly.pdbx_seq_one_letter_code
_entity_poly.pdbx_strand_id
1 'polypeptide(L)'
;MEAARTLSLEWIAAWNARDLEAVLSHYEPDVEFESPRVAAAYVATGGQVGSPDGVLRGVDSLRPYFSQAIDHLPHLHLEFLQMLEGPPGGWFAVQYRRETGAVVLETFRLTPAPAPAATVAERGAGAEQRPSRIAAVRVFYEAVC
;
A
#
# COMPACT_ATOMS: atom_id res chain seq x y z
N MET A 1 -14.31 -8.26 4.10
CA MET A 1 -13.17 -8.34 5.06
C MET A 1 -12.16 -9.42 4.68
N GLU A 2 -12.59 -10.58 4.18
CA GLU A 2 -11.66 -11.62 3.69
C GLU A 2 -10.70 -11.14 2.58
N ALA A 3 -11.20 -10.33 1.65
CA ALA A 3 -10.36 -9.70 0.61
C ALA A 3 -9.25 -8.81 1.19
N ALA A 4 -9.55 -7.99 2.22
CA ALA A 4 -8.56 -7.14 2.88
C ALA A 4 -7.50 -7.98 3.61
N ARG A 5 -7.91 -9.08 4.26
CA ARG A 5 -6.99 -10.00 4.93
C ARG A 5 -6.07 -10.70 3.95
N THR A 6 -6.61 -11.19 2.84
CA THR A 6 -5.84 -11.84 1.78
C THR A 6 -4.82 -10.87 1.20
N LEU A 7 -5.27 -9.67 0.81
CA LEU A 7 -4.39 -8.62 0.30
C LEU A 7 -3.31 -8.22 1.31
N SER A 8 -3.62 -8.16 2.61
CA SER A 8 -2.61 -7.87 3.65
C SER A 8 -1.50 -8.91 3.68
N LEU A 9 -1.84 -10.21 3.57
CA LEU A 9 -0.86 -11.29 3.60
C LEU A 9 -0.04 -11.35 2.32
N GLU A 10 -0.68 -11.16 1.16
CA GLU A 10 0.01 -11.08 -0.14
C GLU A 10 0.96 -9.88 -0.20
N TRP A 11 0.53 -8.72 0.29
CA TRP A 11 1.35 -7.52 0.34
C TRP A 11 2.58 -7.73 1.23
N ILE A 12 2.43 -8.34 2.42
CA ILE A 12 3.56 -8.70 3.30
C ILE A 12 4.50 -9.68 2.58
N ALA A 13 3.96 -10.69 1.90
CA ALA A 13 4.75 -11.67 1.16
C ALA A 13 5.55 -11.03 0.02
N ALA A 14 4.95 -10.10 -0.74
CA ALA A 14 5.59 -9.37 -1.82
C ALA A 14 6.77 -8.53 -1.32
N TRP A 15 6.59 -7.80 -0.20
CA TRP A 15 7.68 -7.07 0.44
C TRP A 15 8.79 -8.01 0.93
N ASN A 16 8.45 -9.11 1.59
CA ASN A 16 9.43 -10.08 2.09
C ASN A 16 10.20 -10.79 0.95
N ALA A 17 9.55 -10.98 -0.20
CA ALA A 17 10.19 -11.48 -1.42
C ALA A 17 11.08 -10.42 -2.09
N ARG A 18 11.00 -9.15 -1.66
CA ARG A 18 11.69 -8.00 -2.25
C ARG A 18 11.35 -7.85 -3.74
N ASP A 19 10.13 -8.21 -4.11
CA ASP A 19 9.62 -8.14 -5.48
C ASP A 19 8.85 -6.84 -5.69
N LEU A 20 9.52 -5.86 -6.31
CA LEU A 20 8.96 -4.55 -6.55
C LEU A 20 7.70 -4.62 -7.45
N GLU A 21 7.67 -5.51 -8.45
CA GLU A 21 6.51 -5.61 -9.34
C GLU A 21 5.31 -6.21 -8.61
N ALA A 22 5.54 -7.24 -7.79
CA ALA A 22 4.49 -7.81 -6.96
C ALA A 22 3.93 -6.76 -5.98
N VAL A 23 4.80 -5.98 -5.32
CA VAL A 23 4.38 -4.89 -4.43
C VAL A 23 3.52 -3.88 -5.20
N LEU A 24 4.02 -3.34 -6.32
CA LEU A 24 3.32 -2.31 -7.08
C LEU A 24 2.00 -2.80 -7.70
N SER A 25 1.87 -4.11 -7.97
CA SER A 25 0.66 -4.71 -8.55
C SER A 25 -0.60 -4.55 -7.66
N HIS A 26 -0.41 -4.40 -6.35
CA HIS A 26 -1.50 -4.19 -5.39
C HIS A 26 -2.10 -2.80 -5.44
N TYR A 27 -1.43 -1.83 -6.07
CA TYR A 27 -1.84 -0.42 -6.07
C TYR A 27 -2.65 -0.04 -7.31
N GLU A 28 -3.57 0.92 -7.15
CA GLU A 28 -4.19 1.60 -8.29
C GLU A 28 -3.21 2.56 -8.96
N PRO A 29 -3.33 2.78 -10.28
CA PRO A 29 -2.46 3.71 -11.02
C PRO A 29 -2.39 5.12 -10.41
N ASP A 30 -3.47 5.58 -9.79
CA ASP A 30 -3.64 6.92 -9.19
C ASP A 30 -3.58 6.92 -7.65
N VAL A 31 -2.99 5.88 -7.04
CA VAL A 31 -2.90 5.76 -5.58
C VAL A 31 -2.26 6.98 -4.90
N GLU A 32 -2.81 7.39 -3.76
CA GLU A 32 -2.17 8.36 -2.87
C GLU A 32 -1.44 7.63 -1.73
N PHE A 33 -0.13 7.86 -1.59
CA PHE A 33 0.68 7.31 -0.51
C PHE A 33 1.25 8.43 0.36
N GLU A 34 0.82 8.47 1.62
CA GLU A 34 1.18 9.50 2.58
C GLU A 34 2.07 8.91 3.69
N SER A 35 3.25 9.49 3.88
CA SER A 35 4.18 9.07 4.92
C SER A 35 5.12 10.20 5.33
N PRO A 36 5.43 10.37 6.63
CA PRO A 36 6.47 11.32 7.05
C PRO A 36 7.85 10.99 6.44
N ARG A 37 8.10 9.73 6.07
CA ARG A 37 9.34 9.32 5.41
C ARG A 37 9.44 9.77 3.95
N VAL A 38 8.33 10.11 3.30
CA VAL A 38 8.33 10.62 1.92
C VAL A 38 8.97 12.01 1.88
N ALA A 39 8.60 12.89 2.81
CA ALA A 39 9.21 14.22 2.92
C ALA A 39 10.70 14.13 3.30
N ALA A 40 11.06 13.20 4.20
CA ALA A 40 12.47 12.96 4.56
C ALA A 40 13.31 12.50 3.36
N ALA A 41 12.79 11.58 2.53
CA ALA A 41 13.46 11.13 1.31
C ALA A 41 13.63 12.26 0.29
N TYR A 42 12.64 13.14 0.16
CA TYR A 42 12.73 14.32 -0.71
C TYR A 42 13.90 15.21 -0.33
N VAL A 43 14.07 15.51 0.95
CA VAL A 43 15.20 16.29 1.44
C VAL A 43 16.52 15.56 1.23
N ALA A 44 16.59 14.27 1.60
CA ALA A 44 17.83 13.48 1.54
C ALA A 44 18.37 13.28 0.11
N THR A 45 17.47 13.26 -0.88
CA THR A 45 17.83 13.04 -2.29
C THR A 45 17.91 14.34 -3.10
N GLY A 46 17.80 15.50 -2.46
CA GLY A 46 17.80 16.79 -3.17
C GLY A 46 16.62 16.95 -4.13
N GLY A 47 15.48 16.34 -3.81
CA GLY A 47 14.25 16.41 -4.60
C GLY A 47 14.09 15.36 -5.70
N GLN A 48 14.98 14.36 -5.78
CA GLN A 48 14.91 13.31 -6.79
C GLN A 48 13.84 12.24 -6.49
N VAL A 49 13.64 11.93 -5.21
CA VAL A 49 12.69 10.89 -4.75
C VAL A 49 11.91 11.40 -3.54
N GLY A 50 10.61 11.17 -3.51
CA GLY A 50 9.72 11.69 -2.45
C GLY A 50 8.94 12.92 -2.91
N SER A 51 8.27 13.57 -1.97
CA SER A 51 7.52 14.81 -2.18
C SER A 51 7.61 15.71 -0.96
N PRO A 52 7.71 17.05 -1.11
CA PRO A 52 7.82 17.97 0.03
C PRO A 52 6.56 18.00 0.90
N ASP A 53 5.39 17.66 0.36
CA ASP A 53 4.12 17.57 1.10
C ASP A 53 3.95 16.21 1.83
N GLY A 54 4.90 15.29 1.68
CA GLY A 54 4.82 13.94 2.26
C GLY A 54 3.88 12.98 1.53
N VAL A 55 3.36 13.37 0.34
CA VAL A 55 2.39 12.60 -0.44
C VAL A 55 2.94 12.25 -1.82
N LEU A 56 3.02 10.95 -2.11
CA LEU A 56 3.26 10.41 -3.44
C LEU A 56 1.93 10.14 -4.15
N ARG A 57 1.84 10.46 -5.44
CA ARG A 57 0.62 10.32 -6.24
C ARG A 57 0.91 9.47 -7.48
N GLY A 58 0.23 8.34 -7.55
CA GLY A 58 0.34 7.35 -8.60
C GLY A 58 1.54 6.41 -8.48
N VAL A 59 1.41 5.24 -9.11
CA VAL A 59 2.39 4.15 -9.07
C VAL A 59 3.76 4.57 -9.61
N ASP A 60 3.79 5.48 -10.58
CA ASP A 60 5.04 5.98 -11.16
C ASP A 60 5.89 6.73 -10.13
N SER A 61 5.26 7.42 -9.18
CA SER A 61 5.96 8.10 -8.09
C SER A 61 6.36 7.15 -6.95
N LEU A 62 5.62 6.04 -6.77
CA LEU A 62 5.95 5.00 -5.79
C LEU A 62 7.16 4.18 -6.19
N ARG A 63 7.29 3.85 -7.48
CA ARG A 63 8.36 2.99 -8.00
C ARG A 63 9.78 3.41 -7.56
N PRO A 64 10.24 4.66 -7.79
CA PRO A 64 11.57 5.06 -7.34
C PRO A 64 11.71 5.07 -5.82
N TYR A 65 10.64 5.40 -5.09
CA TYR A 65 10.63 5.41 -3.63
C TYR A 65 10.75 4.00 -3.01
N PHE A 66 9.98 3.04 -3.53
CA PHE A 66 10.01 1.66 -3.07
C PHE A 66 11.25 0.90 -3.55
N SER A 67 11.77 1.20 -4.75
CA SER A 67 13.05 0.63 -5.21
C SER A 67 14.17 0.97 -4.24
N GLN A 68 14.28 2.24 -3.80
CA GLN A 68 15.26 2.63 -2.80
C GLN A 68 15.11 1.85 -1.50
N ALA A 69 13.89 1.62 -1.03
CA ALA A 69 13.66 0.82 0.18
C ALA A 69 14.15 -0.63 0.00
N ILE A 70 13.86 -1.26 -1.14
CA ILE A 70 14.28 -2.63 -1.45
C ILE A 70 15.80 -2.75 -1.62
N ASP A 71 16.43 -1.76 -2.27
CA ASP A 71 17.87 -1.76 -2.55
C ASP A 71 18.70 -1.49 -1.29
N HIS A 72 18.23 -0.59 -0.41
CA HIS A 72 18.98 -0.18 0.78
C HIS A 72 18.73 -1.06 2.02
N LEU A 73 17.70 -1.92 2.00
CA LEU A 73 17.34 -2.77 3.15
C LEU A 73 17.54 -4.26 2.79
N PRO A 74 18.79 -4.78 2.85
CA PRO A 74 19.09 -6.15 2.45
C PRO A 74 18.42 -7.21 3.33
N HIS A 75 18.03 -6.83 4.55
CA HIS A 75 17.37 -7.68 5.54
C HIS A 75 15.89 -7.30 5.75
N LEU A 76 15.30 -6.54 4.81
CA LEU A 76 13.89 -6.16 4.88
C LEU A 76 13.03 -7.39 5.16
N HIS A 77 12.36 -7.39 6.32
CA HIS A 77 11.45 -8.44 6.70
C HIS A 77 10.31 -7.84 7.52
N LEU A 78 9.09 -8.11 7.08
CA LEU A 78 7.84 -7.68 7.69
C LEU A 78 7.18 -8.90 8.31
N GLU A 79 7.12 -8.92 9.64
CA GLU A 79 6.34 -9.89 10.40
C GLU A 79 4.93 -9.35 10.58
N PHE A 80 3.95 -10.02 9.97
CA PHE A 80 2.54 -9.68 10.13
C PHE A 80 2.11 -9.89 11.59
N LEU A 81 1.57 -8.85 12.23
CA LEU A 81 1.04 -8.93 13.59
C LEU A 81 -0.49 -9.06 13.57
N GLN A 82 -1.17 -8.11 12.93
CA GLN A 82 -2.63 -8.10 12.87
C GLN A 82 -3.14 -7.21 11.75
N MET A 83 -4.41 -7.43 11.38
CA MET A 83 -5.21 -6.55 10.53
C MET A 83 -6.33 -5.96 11.36
N LEU A 84 -6.56 -4.65 11.26
CA LEU A 84 -7.65 -3.95 11.91
C LEU A 84 -8.68 -3.48 10.88
N GLU A 85 -9.95 -3.56 11.24
CA GLU A 85 -11.03 -3.03 10.41
C GLU A 85 -11.10 -1.50 10.55
N GLY A 86 -11.25 -0.81 9.42
CA GLY A 86 -11.44 0.63 9.39
C GLY A 86 -12.92 1.02 9.32
N PRO A 87 -13.21 2.33 9.23
CA PRO A 87 -14.56 2.83 9.02
C PRO A 87 -15.13 2.39 7.65
N PRO A 88 -16.45 2.58 7.43
CA PRO A 88 -17.05 2.39 6.11
C PRO A 88 -16.28 3.13 5.01
N GLY A 89 -16.26 2.56 3.80
CA GLY A 89 -15.51 3.11 2.66
C GLY A 89 -14.22 2.34 2.31
N GLY A 90 -14.10 1.09 2.77
CA GLY A 90 -13.01 0.19 2.35
C GLY A 90 -11.68 0.41 3.08
N TRP A 91 -11.71 1.03 4.25
CA TRP A 91 -10.53 1.23 5.08
C TRP A 91 -10.20 0.00 5.91
N PHE A 92 -8.91 -0.31 6.02
CA PHE A 92 -8.36 -1.29 6.96
C PHE A 92 -6.94 -0.86 7.34
N ALA A 93 -6.36 -1.50 8.36
CA ALA A 93 -4.98 -1.27 8.75
C ALA A 93 -4.23 -2.58 8.88
N VAL A 94 -2.94 -2.57 8.55
CA VAL A 94 -2.01 -3.67 8.79
C VAL A 94 -0.97 -3.20 9.78
N GLN A 95 -0.84 -3.95 10.87
CA GLN A 95 0.25 -3.77 11.80
C GLN A 95 1.29 -4.86 11.56
N TYR A 96 2.54 -4.46 11.40
CA TYR A 96 3.66 -5.38 11.22
C TYR A 96 4.88 -4.92 12.01
N ARG A 97 5.76 -5.88 12.31
CA ARG A 97 7.07 -5.62 12.89
C ARG A 97 8.13 -5.71 11.81
N ARG A 98 9.02 -4.72 11.76
CA ARG A 98 10.19 -4.71 10.88
C ARG A 98 11.32 -5.53 11.47
N GLU A 99 12.31 -5.88 10.64
CA GLU A 99 13.57 -6.49 11.05
C GLU A 99 14.31 -5.71 12.14
N THR A 100 14.07 -4.39 12.23
CA THR A 100 14.63 -3.51 13.26
C THR A 100 13.92 -3.59 14.61
N GLY A 101 12.88 -4.42 14.74
CA GLY A 101 11.99 -4.48 15.90
C GLY A 101 10.93 -3.38 15.96
N ALA A 102 11.02 -2.37 15.08
CA ALA A 102 10.06 -1.27 15.02
C ALA A 102 8.68 -1.77 14.56
N VAL A 103 7.63 -1.37 15.26
CA VAL A 103 6.25 -1.66 14.88
C VAL A 103 5.71 -0.52 14.03
N VAL A 104 5.10 -0.87 12.90
CA VAL A 104 4.51 0.08 11.96
C VAL A 104 3.03 -0.26 11.79
N LEU A 105 2.21 0.78 11.68
CA LEU A 105 0.80 0.67 11.33
C LEU A 105 0.56 1.38 10.01
N GLU A 106 0.21 0.64 8.98
CA GLU A 106 -0.19 1.21 7.69
C GLU A 106 -1.69 1.06 7.50
N THR A 107 -2.36 2.18 7.22
CA THR A 107 -3.78 2.17 6.86
C THR A 107 -3.91 2.20 5.35
N PHE A 108 -4.86 1.43 4.85
CA PHE A 108 -5.10 1.22 3.43
C PHE A 108 -6.57 1.50 3.14
N ARG A 109 -6.85 2.08 1.98
CA ARG A 109 -8.20 2.16 1.42
C ARG A 109 -8.23 1.37 0.12
N LEU A 110 -9.16 0.43 0.01
CA LEU A 110 -9.44 -0.25 -1.25
C LEU A 110 -10.26 0.63 -2.18
N THR A 111 -10.05 0.47 -3.49
CA THR A 111 -11.01 0.98 -4.48
C THR A 111 -12.39 0.39 -4.17
N PRO A 112 -13.45 1.21 -4.08
CA PRO A 112 -14.79 0.68 -3.93
C PRO A 112 -15.07 -0.25 -5.11
N ALA A 113 -15.63 -1.43 -4.82
CA ALA A 113 -16.13 -2.30 -5.88
C ALA A 113 -17.07 -1.47 -6.76
N PRO A 114 -17.00 -1.60 -8.10
CA PRO A 114 -17.96 -0.92 -8.96
C PRO A 114 -19.36 -1.26 -8.47
N ALA A 115 -20.23 -0.25 -8.34
CA ALA A 115 -21.62 -0.48 -7.97
C ALA A 115 -22.18 -1.57 -8.90
N PRO A 116 -22.98 -2.52 -8.40
CA PRO A 116 -23.63 -3.49 -9.28
C PRO A 116 -24.36 -2.67 -10.33
N ALA A 117 -23.96 -2.83 -11.59
CA ALA A 117 -24.54 -2.08 -12.70
C ALA A 117 -26.06 -2.20 -12.58
N ALA A 118 -26.73 -1.06 -12.42
CA ALA A 118 -28.19 -1.03 -12.41
C ALA A 118 -28.65 -1.77 -13.67
N THR A 119 -29.47 -2.78 -13.46
CA THR A 119 -29.86 -3.82 -14.40
C THR A 119 -30.17 -3.25 -15.79
N VAL A 120 -29.20 -3.31 -16.71
CA VAL A 120 -29.46 -3.29 -18.14
C VAL A 120 -29.30 -4.72 -18.59
N ALA A 121 -30.44 -5.32 -18.90
CA ALA A 121 -30.56 -6.69 -19.34
C ALA A 121 -29.60 -6.99 -20.51
N GLU A 122 -28.98 -8.17 -20.40
CA GLU A 122 -28.46 -8.98 -21.51
C GLU A 122 -27.23 -8.50 -22.29
N ARG A 123 -26.04 -9.03 -21.94
CA ARG A 123 -25.37 -10.18 -22.59
C ARG A 123 -23.83 -10.09 -22.51
N GLY A 124 -23.25 -11.15 -21.93
CA GLY A 124 -22.10 -11.83 -22.52
C GLY A 124 -20.72 -11.19 -22.33
N ALA A 125 -20.16 -11.30 -21.14
CA ALA A 125 -18.75 -11.62 -20.89
C ALA A 125 -18.60 -11.82 -19.38
N GLY A 126 -17.82 -12.81 -18.95
CA GLY A 126 -17.53 -13.00 -17.53
C GLY A 126 -17.03 -11.69 -16.96
N ALA A 127 -17.79 -11.09 -16.03
CA ALA A 127 -17.30 -10.01 -15.21
C ALA A 127 -16.24 -10.63 -14.32
N GLU A 128 -15.00 -10.73 -14.81
CA GLU A 128 -13.84 -10.99 -13.97
C GLU A 128 -13.90 -9.96 -12.86
N GLN A 129 -14.19 -10.41 -11.63
CA GLN A 129 -14.03 -9.58 -10.45
C GLN A 129 -12.55 -9.19 -10.40
N ARG A 130 -12.22 -8.01 -10.92
CA ARG A 130 -10.88 -7.45 -10.79
C ARG A 130 -10.58 -7.38 -9.30
N PRO A 131 -9.46 -7.95 -8.83
CA PRO A 131 -9.14 -7.93 -7.40
C PRO A 131 -9.07 -6.48 -6.92
N SER A 132 -9.64 -6.21 -5.75
CA SER A 132 -9.60 -4.88 -5.15
C SER A 132 -8.16 -4.43 -4.97
N ARG A 133 -7.84 -3.22 -5.45
CA ARG A 133 -6.51 -2.60 -5.34
C ARG A 133 -6.51 -1.51 -4.28
N ILE A 134 -5.31 -1.15 -3.83
CA ILE A 134 -5.05 -0.08 -2.86
C ILE A 134 -5.15 1.27 -3.59
N ALA A 135 -6.11 2.10 -3.19
CA ALA A 135 -6.33 3.44 -3.71
C ALA A 135 -5.73 4.54 -2.82
N ALA A 136 -5.48 4.25 -1.53
CA ALA A 136 -4.78 5.17 -0.65
C ALA A 136 -4.04 4.44 0.46
N VAL A 137 -2.90 4.98 0.90
CA VAL A 137 -2.12 4.50 2.04
C VAL A 137 -1.74 5.67 2.94
N ARG A 138 -1.87 5.49 4.25
CA ARG A 138 -1.28 6.38 5.26
C ARG A 138 -0.47 5.58 6.24
N VAL A 139 0.80 5.94 6.38
CA VAL A 139 1.77 5.22 7.21
C VAL A 139 1.97 5.94 8.54
N PHE A 140 1.73 5.22 9.63
CA PHE A 140 1.93 5.70 10.99
C PHE A 140 3.14 5.00 11.61
N TYR A 141 3.99 5.80 12.25
CA TYR A 141 5.12 5.33 13.03
C TYR A 141 4.87 5.63 14.50
N GLU A 142 5.48 4.83 15.38
CA GLU A 142 5.56 5.18 16.80
C GLU A 142 6.32 6.51 16.95
N ALA A 143 5.77 7.42 17.75
CA ALA A 143 6.45 8.67 18.06
C ALA A 143 7.64 8.36 18.97
N VAL A 144 8.85 8.66 18.52
CA VAL A 144 10.02 8.67 19.39
C VAL A 144 9.92 9.96 20.22
N CYS A 145 9.46 9.85 21.46
CA CYS A 145 9.50 10.95 22.45
C CYS A 145 10.93 11.28 22.86
#